data_AF-A0A7K4RHF5-F1
#
_entry.id   AF-A0A7K4RHF5-F1
#
_cell.length_a   1.000
_cell.length_b   1.000
_cell.length_c   1.000
_cell.angle_alpha   90.00
_cell.angle_beta   90.00
_cell.angle_gamma   90.00
#
_symmetry.space_group_name_H-M   'P 1'
#
loop_
_entity.id
_entity.type
_entity.pdbx_description
1 polymer ?
#
loop_
_entity_poly.entity_id
_entity_poly.type
_entity_poly.pdbx_seq_one_letter_code
_entity_poly.pdbx_strand_id
1 'polypeptide(L)'
;PSSFDKCHSVINPQSYFDTCLYDLCALNGGQEFLCAALEAYADACQAAGMTLLPWRNATFCPLKCPANSYYDPCMTGCPATCVDRQAPQNCSKPCVEGCACTSGFLLSGDTCVPEAQCGCLFEDNYYSEGEYSVNENCTRRCRCEANGQMVCSALSCGEDEVCKIQNGQRGCYPAITALCHIYGDPHYSTFDGKLHHFQGSCNYTVVTGCDNSSIGFSVTTRNKHRGSQSWTALNSVALSLEGLHIALREHKAVYINGALVSLPASPTPGVTISLSGSYVHVSTKLGLQLQFNGDHELLVKVSEKHKGKLCGLCGTYTGSQQDDFMRPDGVVVPDFNDFGASWMVPDDEWPCDPAISPPASCSPTEEEAANKQCSILTHLSGPFQPCHAVLPPQTYFESCVYDQCATGGSTEQLCNDLGAYATACAEAGVALGDWSAGTVC
;
A
#
# COMPACT_ATOMS: atom_id res chain seq x y z
N PRO A 1 -33.32 46.21 -3.54
CA PRO A 1 -31.94 46.08 -4.06
C PRO A 1 -31.35 44.73 -3.62
N SER A 2 -30.84 43.94 -4.57
CA SER A 2 -30.15 42.68 -4.27
C SER A 2 -28.82 42.97 -3.58
N SER A 3 -28.39 42.09 -2.66
CA SER A 3 -27.10 42.22 -1.97
C SER A 3 -25.89 42.19 -2.92
N PHE A 4 -26.08 41.71 -4.15
CA PHE A 4 -25.05 41.61 -5.19
C PHE A 4 -25.10 42.70 -6.26
N ASP A 5 -26.09 43.61 -6.24
CA ASP A 5 -26.30 44.59 -7.32
C ASP A 5 -25.04 45.41 -7.65
N LYS A 6 -24.26 45.77 -6.62
CA LYS A 6 -23.00 46.52 -6.81
C LYS A 6 -21.94 45.70 -7.53
N CYS A 7 -21.92 44.38 -7.38
CA CYS A 7 -20.89 43.55 -7.98
C CYS A 7 -21.11 43.32 -9.48
N HIS A 8 -22.34 43.41 -9.98
CA HIS A 8 -22.65 43.21 -11.39
C HIS A 8 -21.86 44.16 -12.33
N SER A 9 -21.42 45.32 -11.83
CA SER A 9 -20.60 46.26 -12.60
C SER A 9 -19.13 45.85 -12.72
N VAL A 10 -18.68 44.89 -11.92
CA VAL A 10 -17.28 44.43 -11.84
C VAL A 10 -17.14 42.97 -12.27
N ILE A 11 -18.11 42.12 -11.92
CA ILE A 11 -18.15 40.70 -12.28
C ILE A 11 -19.51 40.37 -12.89
N ASN A 12 -19.49 39.85 -14.11
CA ASN A 12 -20.69 39.37 -14.78
C ASN A 12 -21.22 38.10 -14.07
N PRO A 13 -22.46 38.11 -13.53
CA PRO A 13 -23.00 36.97 -12.80
C PRO A 13 -23.36 35.76 -13.68
N GLN A 14 -23.41 35.89 -15.01
CA GLN A 14 -23.99 34.86 -15.89
C GLN A 14 -23.31 33.49 -15.74
N SER A 15 -21.98 33.42 -15.71
CA SER A 15 -21.27 32.15 -15.57
C SER A 15 -21.50 31.47 -14.21
N TYR A 16 -21.63 32.26 -13.15
CA TYR A 16 -21.94 31.77 -11.81
C TYR A 16 -23.38 31.29 -11.73
N PHE A 17 -24.31 31.99 -12.38
CA PHE A 17 -25.70 31.58 -12.50
C PHE A 17 -25.85 30.25 -13.26
N ASP A 18 -25.20 30.12 -14.42
CA ASP A 18 -25.26 28.90 -15.24
C ASP A 18 -24.70 27.69 -14.49
N THR A 19 -23.60 27.88 -13.75
CA THR A 19 -23.00 26.85 -12.88
C THR A 19 -23.95 26.49 -11.73
N CYS A 20 -24.50 27.48 -11.03
CA CYS A 20 -25.48 27.28 -9.96
C CYS A 20 -26.70 26.49 -10.45
N LEU A 21 -27.24 26.83 -11.62
CA LEU A 21 -28.36 26.13 -12.24
C LEU A 21 -28.00 24.68 -12.55
N TYR A 22 -26.82 24.45 -13.14
CA TYR A 22 -26.33 23.11 -13.45
C TYR A 22 -26.21 22.24 -12.20
N ASP A 23 -25.52 22.75 -11.16
CA ASP A 23 -25.28 22.02 -9.92
C ASP A 23 -26.59 21.68 -9.19
N LEU A 24 -27.52 22.65 -9.12
CA LEU A 24 -28.83 22.41 -8.54
C LEU A 24 -29.65 21.39 -9.33
N CYS A 25 -29.56 21.38 -10.65
CA CYS A 25 -30.23 20.36 -11.48
C CYS A 25 -29.61 18.97 -11.29
N ALA A 26 -28.28 18.88 -11.21
CA ALA A 26 -27.57 17.61 -11.07
C ALA A 26 -27.73 17.00 -9.66
N LEU A 27 -27.91 17.86 -8.64
CA LEU A 27 -27.85 17.49 -7.23
C LEU A 27 -29.18 17.74 -6.51
N ASN A 28 -30.30 17.58 -7.23
CA ASN A 28 -31.68 17.63 -6.71
C ASN A 28 -32.04 18.90 -5.91
N GLY A 29 -31.46 20.05 -6.28
CA GLY A 29 -31.76 21.33 -5.67
C GLY A 29 -31.26 21.49 -4.24
N GLY A 30 -30.22 20.74 -3.84
CA GLY A 30 -29.65 20.80 -2.49
C GLY A 30 -29.25 22.23 -2.10
N GLN A 31 -29.70 22.67 -0.93
CA GLN A 31 -29.44 24.01 -0.39
C GLN A 31 -27.93 24.27 -0.20
N GLU A 32 -27.15 23.24 0.11
CA GLU A 32 -25.69 23.34 0.22
C GLU A 32 -25.02 23.79 -1.08
N PHE A 33 -25.48 23.31 -2.24
CA PHE A 33 -24.95 23.67 -3.55
C PHE A 33 -25.36 25.09 -3.95
N LEU A 34 -26.59 25.49 -3.64
CA LEU A 34 -27.03 26.88 -3.79
C LEU A 34 -26.11 27.81 -2.99
N CYS A 35 -25.83 27.46 -1.74
CA CYS A 35 -25.02 28.31 -0.86
C CYS A 35 -23.56 28.35 -1.29
N ALA A 36 -22.98 27.23 -1.75
CA ALA A 36 -21.63 27.19 -2.31
C ALA A 36 -21.51 28.07 -3.56
N ALA A 37 -22.50 28.03 -4.47
CA ALA A 37 -22.49 28.86 -5.67
C ALA A 37 -22.62 30.36 -5.37
N LEU A 38 -23.49 30.72 -4.41
CA LEU A 38 -23.64 32.11 -3.96
C LEU A 38 -22.38 32.62 -3.24
N GLU A 39 -21.75 31.78 -2.41
CA GLU A 39 -20.49 32.06 -1.73
C GLU A 39 -19.35 32.27 -2.72
N ALA A 40 -19.22 31.40 -3.73
CA ALA A 40 -18.21 31.56 -4.78
C ALA A 40 -18.34 32.90 -5.53
N TYR A 41 -19.58 33.34 -5.80
CA TYR A 41 -19.80 34.65 -6.41
C TYR A 41 -19.47 35.80 -5.42
N ALA A 42 -19.86 35.65 -4.15
CA ALA A 42 -19.57 36.62 -3.10
C ALA A 42 -18.05 36.83 -2.92
N ASP A 43 -17.30 35.74 -2.85
CA ASP A 43 -15.85 35.73 -2.72
C ASP A 43 -15.18 36.43 -3.91
N ALA A 44 -15.63 36.12 -5.13
CA ALA A 44 -15.11 36.76 -6.34
C ALA A 44 -15.34 38.29 -6.29
N CYS A 45 -16.53 38.72 -5.87
CA CYS A 45 -16.85 40.13 -5.71
C CYS A 45 -15.95 40.83 -4.68
N GLN A 46 -15.75 40.19 -3.52
CA GLN A 46 -14.87 40.71 -2.47
C GLN A 46 -13.41 40.78 -2.94
N ALA A 47 -12.93 39.75 -3.65
CA ALA A 47 -11.59 39.73 -4.26
C ALA A 47 -11.40 40.84 -5.30
N ALA A 48 -12.47 41.24 -5.99
CA ALA A 48 -12.47 42.40 -6.89
C ALA A 48 -12.58 43.76 -6.15
N GLY A 49 -12.48 43.77 -4.83
CA GLY A 49 -12.50 44.98 -3.99
C GLY A 49 -13.91 45.51 -3.68
N MET A 50 -14.96 44.75 -3.96
CA MET A 50 -16.34 45.18 -3.72
C MET A 50 -16.82 44.77 -2.33
N THR A 51 -17.26 45.74 -1.53
CA THR A 51 -17.93 45.45 -0.25
C THR A 51 -19.38 45.07 -0.49
N LEU A 52 -19.72 43.81 -0.24
CA LEU A 52 -21.08 43.29 -0.33
C LEU A 52 -21.90 43.63 0.93
N LEU A 53 -23.21 43.79 0.76
CA LEU A 53 -24.14 43.78 1.88
C LEU A 53 -24.28 42.34 2.42
N PRO A 54 -24.69 42.11 3.69
CA PRO A 54 -24.82 40.77 4.28
C PRO A 54 -25.81 39.87 3.52
N TRP A 55 -25.33 39.19 2.48
CA TRP A 55 -26.16 38.45 1.53
C TRP A 55 -26.75 37.18 2.14
N ARG A 56 -26.06 36.58 3.12
CA ARG A 56 -26.54 35.42 3.89
C ARG A 56 -27.81 35.71 4.71
N ASN A 57 -28.08 36.96 5.08
CA ASN A 57 -29.32 37.33 5.78
C ASN A 57 -30.53 37.44 4.83
N ALA A 58 -30.27 37.68 3.55
CA ALA A 58 -31.29 37.82 2.51
C ALA A 58 -31.52 36.52 1.73
N THR A 59 -30.75 35.47 2.03
CA THR A 59 -30.76 34.18 1.36
C THR A 59 -30.94 33.07 2.38
N PHE A 60 -31.28 31.87 1.93
CA PHE A 60 -31.39 30.70 2.80
C PHE A 60 -30.00 30.08 3.08
N CYS A 61 -28.96 30.88 3.27
CA CYS A 61 -27.58 30.40 3.37
C CYS A 61 -26.87 30.85 4.65
N PRO A 62 -27.43 30.55 5.84
CA PRO A 62 -26.80 30.94 7.10
C PRO A 62 -25.47 30.20 7.28
N LEU A 63 -24.40 30.95 7.59
CA LEU A 63 -23.13 30.35 8.01
C LEU A 63 -23.20 30.04 9.51
N LYS A 64 -23.10 28.77 9.87
CA LYS A 64 -23.04 28.35 11.28
C LYS A 64 -21.61 28.41 11.77
N CYS A 65 -21.35 29.30 12.72
CA CYS A 65 -20.03 29.45 13.32
C CYS A 65 -19.85 28.51 14.53
N PRO A 66 -18.63 27.97 14.73
CA PRO A 66 -18.30 27.17 15.92
C PRO A 66 -18.52 27.92 17.24
N ALA A 67 -18.47 27.17 18.35
CA ALA A 67 -18.54 27.78 19.68
C ALA A 67 -17.46 28.88 19.86
N ASN A 68 -17.83 29.92 20.62
CA ASN A 68 -16.98 31.09 20.89
C ASN A 68 -16.56 31.90 19.66
N SER A 69 -17.28 31.76 18.56
CA SER A 69 -17.11 32.53 17.34
C SER A 69 -18.45 33.06 16.83
N TYR A 70 -18.40 34.10 16.01
CA TYR A 70 -19.59 34.71 15.42
C TYR A 70 -19.36 34.97 13.94
N TYR A 71 -20.46 34.94 13.17
CA TYR A 71 -20.40 35.26 11.75
C TYR A 71 -20.12 36.74 11.56
N ASP A 72 -19.10 37.04 10.76
CA ASP A 72 -18.69 38.39 10.39
C ASP A 72 -18.54 38.49 8.87
N PRO A 73 -19.34 39.33 8.18
CA PRO A 73 -19.25 39.51 6.73
C PRO A 73 -17.93 40.15 6.27
N CYS A 74 -17.10 40.67 7.18
CA CYS A 74 -15.83 41.34 6.87
C CYS A 74 -14.89 41.21 8.08
N MET A 75 -14.58 39.98 8.50
CA MET A 75 -13.55 39.74 9.53
C MET A 75 -12.15 40.04 8.99
N THR A 76 -11.23 40.33 9.90
CA THR A 76 -9.80 40.50 9.56
C THR A 76 -9.26 39.31 8.77
N GLY A 77 -8.52 39.58 7.69
CA GLY A 77 -7.79 38.55 6.93
C GLY A 77 -6.59 37.96 7.69
N CYS A 78 -6.29 38.48 8.89
CA CYS A 78 -5.26 38.00 9.80
C CYS A 78 -5.86 37.90 11.22
N PRO A 79 -6.66 36.86 11.52
CA PRO A 79 -7.22 36.68 12.86
C PRO A 79 -6.12 36.47 13.90
N ALA A 80 -6.38 36.87 15.15
CA ALA A 80 -5.49 36.56 16.26
C ALA A 80 -5.51 35.05 16.52
N THR A 81 -4.33 34.44 16.54
CA THR A 81 -4.16 33.00 16.77
C THR A 81 -3.45 32.76 18.10
N CYS A 82 -3.46 31.51 18.56
CA CYS A 82 -2.64 31.12 19.70
C CYS A 82 -1.13 31.28 19.47
N VAL A 83 -0.68 31.34 18.21
CA VAL A 83 0.72 31.53 17.81
C VAL A 83 1.08 33.01 17.66
N ASP A 84 0.27 33.76 16.93
CA ASP A 84 0.43 35.19 16.69
C ASP A 84 -0.85 35.95 17.08
N ARG A 85 -0.79 36.56 18.27
CA ARG A 85 -1.89 37.32 18.87
C ARG A 85 -2.01 38.73 18.29
N GLN A 86 -0.92 39.25 17.72
CA GLN A 86 -0.87 40.62 17.19
C GLN A 86 -1.09 40.67 15.68
N ALA A 87 -1.27 39.51 15.03
CA ALA A 87 -1.60 39.40 13.60
C ALA A 87 -2.65 40.42 13.11
N PRO A 88 -3.75 40.71 13.84
CA PRO A 88 -4.72 41.71 13.38
C PRO A 88 -4.17 43.14 13.30
N GLN A 89 -3.19 43.51 14.14
CA GLN A 89 -2.67 44.88 14.22
C GLN A 89 -1.80 45.25 13.02
N ASN A 90 -1.14 44.28 12.40
CA ASN A 90 -0.23 44.46 11.27
C ASN A 90 -0.78 43.85 9.98
N CYS A 91 -2.10 43.64 9.91
CA CYS A 91 -2.73 42.99 8.77
C CYS A 91 -2.90 43.96 7.60
N SER A 92 -2.25 43.68 6.47
CA SER A 92 -2.45 44.39 5.21
C SER A 92 -3.41 43.66 4.25
N LYS A 93 -3.95 42.51 4.67
CA LYS A 93 -4.87 41.71 3.84
C LYS A 93 -6.28 42.33 3.86
N PRO A 94 -7.04 42.24 2.76
CA PRO A 94 -8.45 42.62 2.77
C PRO A 94 -9.23 41.78 3.78
N CYS A 95 -10.35 42.30 4.27
CA CYS A 95 -11.24 41.52 5.10
C CYS A 95 -11.86 40.38 4.27
N VAL A 96 -12.19 39.30 4.96
CA VAL A 96 -12.84 38.12 4.38
C VAL A 96 -14.11 37.83 5.15
N GLU A 97 -15.12 37.29 4.47
CA GLU A 97 -16.31 36.77 5.14
C GLU A 97 -15.96 35.48 5.89
N GLY A 98 -16.47 35.31 7.11
CA GLY A 98 -16.20 34.07 7.86
C GLY A 98 -16.67 34.11 9.31
N CYS A 99 -16.10 33.21 10.12
CA CYS A 99 -16.36 33.13 11.55
C CYS A 99 -15.20 33.75 12.34
N ALA A 100 -15.45 34.91 12.96
CA ALA A 100 -14.49 35.58 13.81
C ALA A 100 -14.58 35.06 15.25
N CYS A 101 -13.44 34.85 15.91
CA CYS A 101 -13.43 34.55 17.34
C CYS A 101 -14.01 35.73 18.14
N THR A 102 -14.81 35.39 19.15
CA THR A 102 -15.35 36.40 20.08
C THR A 102 -14.21 37.01 20.90
N SER A 103 -14.37 38.26 21.33
CA SER A 103 -13.38 38.93 22.18
C SER A 103 -13.00 38.08 23.40
N GLY A 104 -11.70 37.90 23.63
CA GLY A 104 -11.14 37.03 24.67
C GLY A 104 -10.81 35.60 24.21
N PHE A 105 -11.11 35.24 22.96
CA PHE A 105 -10.78 33.95 22.36
C PHE A 105 -9.77 34.12 21.22
N LEU A 106 -8.91 33.12 21.06
CA LEU A 106 -7.88 33.04 20.03
C LEU A 106 -8.15 31.84 19.12
N LEU A 107 -7.77 31.96 17.85
CA LEU A 107 -7.90 30.88 16.89
C LEU A 107 -6.81 29.81 17.15
N SER A 108 -7.26 28.57 17.38
CA SER A 108 -6.45 27.36 17.54
C SER A 108 -6.93 26.32 16.54
N GLY A 109 -6.21 26.15 15.43
CA GLY A 109 -6.69 25.37 14.30
C GLY A 109 -7.93 26.03 13.69
N ASP A 110 -9.07 25.32 13.75
CA ASP A 110 -10.39 25.75 13.27
C ASP A 110 -11.35 26.17 14.40
N THR A 111 -10.87 26.21 15.66
CA THR A 111 -11.69 26.52 16.83
C THR A 111 -11.22 27.76 17.58
N CYS A 112 -12.16 28.45 18.23
CA CYS A 112 -11.87 29.60 19.08
C CYS A 112 -11.81 29.17 20.55
N VAL A 113 -10.63 29.25 21.14
CA VAL A 113 -10.36 28.83 22.53
C VAL A 113 -9.97 30.02 23.40
N PRO A 114 -10.29 30.00 24.71
CA PRO A 114 -9.74 30.98 25.65
C PRO A 114 -8.22 30.96 25.61
N GLU A 115 -7.59 32.11 25.88
CA GLU A 115 -6.12 32.20 25.90
C GLU A 115 -5.44 31.16 26.80
N ALA A 116 -6.07 30.84 27.94
CA ALA A 116 -5.57 29.82 28.88
C ALA A 116 -5.61 28.38 28.34
N GLN A 117 -6.36 28.15 27.25
CA GLN A 117 -6.49 26.87 26.54
C GLN A 117 -5.76 26.90 25.18
N CYS A 118 -4.93 27.93 24.94
CA CYS A 118 -3.98 27.82 23.86
C CYS A 118 -3.04 26.65 24.12
N GLY A 119 -2.72 25.92 23.06
CA GLY A 119 -1.86 24.76 23.11
C GLY A 119 -0.38 25.11 23.26
N CYS A 120 0.49 24.28 22.70
CA CYS A 120 1.92 24.32 22.92
C CYS A 120 2.67 24.74 21.67
N LEU A 121 3.65 25.62 21.82
CA LEU A 121 4.69 25.83 20.81
C LEU A 121 5.87 24.93 21.14
N PHE A 122 6.17 23.98 20.26
CA PHE A 122 7.20 22.99 20.49
C PHE A 122 7.92 22.64 19.18
N GLU A 123 9.25 22.75 19.17
CA GLU A 123 10.10 22.48 17.98
C GLU A 123 9.54 23.19 16.72
N ASP A 124 9.26 24.49 16.83
CA ASP A 124 8.72 25.37 15.78
C ASP A 124 7.32 25.00 15.25
N ASN A 125 6.61 24.09 15.93
CA ASN A 125 5.26 23.67 15.57
C ASN A 125 4.26 24.01 16.69
N TYR A 126 3.03 24.33 16.30
CA TYR A 126 1.92 24.52 17.22
C TYR A 126 1.14 23.21 17.37
N TYR A 127 0.88 22.82 18.62
CA TYR A 127 0.10 21.63 18.98
C TYR A 127 -1.09 22.04 19.82
N SER A 128 -2.29 21.61 19.47
CA SER A 128 -3.49 21.85 20.27
C SER A 128 -3.42 21.09 21.60
N GLU A 129 -4.17 21.54 22.61
CA GLU A 129 -4.24 20.82 23.89
C GLU A 129 -4.68 19.36 23.67
N GLY A 130 -3.91 18.42 24.22
CA GLY A 130 -4.13 16.98 24.08
C GLY A 130 -3.46 16.34 22.87
N GLU A 131 -3.01 17.13 21.89
CA GLU A 131 -2.28 16.65 20.71
C GLU A 131 -0.90 16.12 21.08
N TYR A 132 -0.39 15.17 20.29
CA TYR A 132 0.91 14.55 20.53
C TYR A 132 1.82 14.61 19.29
N SER A 133 3.12 14.60 19.54
CA SER A 133 4.17 14.47 18.55
C SER A 133 5.04 13.26 18.89
N VAL A 134 5.45 12.52 17.85
CA VAL A 134 6.36 11.38 17.96
C VAL A 134 7.55 11.65 17.03
N ASN A 135 8.76 11.43 17.54
CA ASN A 135 9.96 11.61 16.73
C ASN A 135 10.14 10.51 15.67
N GLU A 136 11.04 10.72 14.71
CA GLU A 136 11.17 9.87 13.52
C GLU A 136 11.35 8.38 13.83
N ASN A 137 12.10 8.05 14.89
CA ASN A 137 12.41 6.67 15.28
C ASN A 137 11.50 6.11 16.39
N CYS A 138 10.42 6.81 16.74
CA CYS A 138 9.50 6.44 17.81
C CYS A 138 10.19 6.12 19.15
N THR A 139 11.26 6.86 19.47
CA THR A 139 11.96 6.75 20.77
C THR A 139 11.45 7.73 21.81
N ARG A 140 10.67 8.73 21.38
CA ARG A 140 10.08 9.77 22.24
C ARG A 140 8.70 10.19 21.73
N ARG A 141 7.76 10.32 22.67
CA ARG A 141 6.44 10.91 22.45
C ARG A 141 6.26 12.10 23.37
N CYS A 142 5.79 13.21 22.82
CA CYS A 142 5.46 14.42 23.56
C CYS A 142 3.98 14.73 23.41
N ARG A 143 3.32 15.18 24.48
CA ARG A 143 1.91 15.58 24.47
C ARG A 143 1.78 17.00 24.99
N CYS A 144 0.98 17.80 24.31
CA CYS A 144 0.61 19.12 24.80
C CYS A 144 -0.42 18.98 25.93
N GLU A 145 -0.03 19.35 27.14
CA GLU A 145 -0.92 19.38 28.29
C GLU A 145 -1.48 20.80 28.53
N ALA A 146 -2.44 20.89 29.44
CA ALA A 146 -3.04 22.15 29.85
C ALA A 146 -1.96 23.18 30.27
N ASN A 147 -2.26 24.47 30.05
CA ASN A 147 -1.34 25.60 30.26
C ASN A 147 -0.17 25.68 29.25
N GLY A 148 -0.30 25.05 28.07
CA GLY A 148 0.71 25.15 27.01
C GLY A 148 2.02 24.43 27.32
N GLN A 149 2.00 23.45 28.22
CA GLN A 149 3.18 22.68 28.61
C GLN A 149 3.32 21.43 27.75
N MET A 150 4.44 21.30 27.02
CA MET A 150 4.78 20.06 26.32
C MET A 150 5.46 19.06 27.27
N VAL A 151 4.86 17.88 27.44
CA VAL A 151 5.39 16.81 28.31
C VAL A 151 5.82 15.62 27.46
N CYS A 152 7.09 15.23 27.58
CA CYS A 152 7.68 14.14 26.79
C CYS A 152 7.98 12.90 27.64
N SER A 153 7.86 11.73 27.01
CA SER A 153 8.15 10.41 27.58
C SER A 153 8.88 9.54 26.56
N ALA A 154 9.65 8.56 27.04
CA ALA A 154 10.25 7.56 26.18
C ALA A 154 9.15 6.73 25.49
N LEU A 155 9.37 6.38 24.23
CA LEU A 155 8.51 5.50 23.44
C LEU A 155 9.35 4.35 22.90
N SER A 156 8.73 3.18 22.74
CA SER A 156 9.30 2.05 22.02
C SER A 156 8.14 1.26 21.43
N CYS A 157 8.26 0.87 20.16
CA CYS A 157 7.23 0.07 19.48
C CYS A 157 7.31 -1.40 19.91
N GLY A 158 6.16 -2.06 19.97
CA GLY A 158 6.07 -3.47 20.31
C GLY A 158 6.74 -4.42 19.32
N GLU A 159 6.79 -5.71 19.70
CA GLU A 159 7.40 -6.77 18.88
C GLU A 159 6.75 -6.95 17.50
N ASP A 160 5.50 -6.55 17.33
CA ASP A 160 4.76 -6.62 16.06
C ASP A 160 4.44 -5.25 15.46
N GLU A 161 5.04 -4.18 16.00
CA GLU A 161 4.81 -2.81 15.54
C GLU A 161 6.04 -2.23 14.83
N VAL A 162 5.78 -1.29 13.91
CA VAL A 162 6.79 -0.45 13.26
C VAL A 162 6.48 1.02 13.48
N CYS A 163 7.54 1.82 13.55
CA CYS A 163 7.42 3.27 13.58
C CYS A 163 7.12 3.78 12.17
N LYS A 164 5.89 4.25 11.93
CA LYS A 164 5.46 4.78 10.64
C LYS A 164 4.46 5.91 10.79
N ILE A 165 4.14 6.56 9.68
CA ILE A 165 3.04 7.51 9.59
C ILE A 165 1.81 6.77 9.10
N GLN A 166 0.70 6.89 9.82
CA GLN A 166 -0.60 6.38 9.41
C GLN A 166 -1.65 7.46 9.66
N ASN A 167 -2.46 7.78 8.65
CA ASN A 167 -3.45 8.87 8.70
C ASN A 167 -2.85 10.24 9.12
N GLY A 168 -1.65 10.55 8.63
CA GLY A 168 -0.97 11.81 8.92
C GLY A 168 -0.28 11.88 10.29
N GLN A 169 -0.40 10.85 11.13
CA GLN A 169 0.22 10.82 12.46
C GLN A 169 1.33 9.77 12.52
N ARG A 170 2.47 10.15 13.10
CA ARG A 170 3.57 9.21 13.38
C ARG A 170 3.29 8.47 14.69
N GLY A 171 3.56 7.18 14.70
CA GLY A 171 3.37 6.33 15.87
C GLY A 171 3.84 4.90 15.64
N CYS A 172 3.63 4.09 16.66
CA CYS A 172 3.80 2.65 16.56
C CYS A 172 2.50 2.04 16.06
N TYR A 173 2.58 1.36 14.92
CA TYR A 173 1.42 0.74 14.28
C TYR A 173 1.77 -0.70 13.91
N PRO A 174 0.77 -1.61 13.82
CA PRO A 174 1.00 -2.98 13.41
C PRO A 174 1.80 -3.06 12.09
N ALA A 175 2.84 -3.88 12.11
CA ALA A 175 3.62 -4.20 10.93
C ALA A 175 2.74 -4.96 9.95
N ILE A 176 2.67 -4.48 8.71
CA ILE A 176 2.03 -5.26 7.65
C ILE A 176 2.98 -6.34 7.15
N THR A 177 2.44 -7.27 6.37
CA THR A 177 3.23 -8.33 5.74
C THR A 177 3.19 -8.14 4.23
N ALA A 178 4.35 -8.17 3.58
CA ALA A 178 4.42 -8.27 2.12
C ALA A 178 4.50 -9.74 1.70
N LEU A 179 3.96 -10.02 0.51
CA LEU A 179 3.96 -11.35 -0.09
C LEU A 179 4.81 -11.32 -1.36
N CYS A 180 5.81 -12.19 -1.43
CA CYS A 180 6.37 -12.64 -2.68
C CYS A 180 5.75 -14.00 -3.02
N HIS A 181 5.28 -14.15 -4.25
CA HIS A 181 4.58 -15.36 -4.69
C HIS A 181 5.31 -15.99 -5.86
N ILE A 182 5.68 -17.27 -5.73
CA ILE A 182 6.35 -18.06 -6.76
C ILE A 182 5.44 -19.22 -7.11
N TYR A 183 4.97 -19.30 -8.36
CA TYR A 183 3.94 -20.27 -8.76
C TYR A 183 4.10 -20.67 -10.24
N GLY A 184 3.46 -21.76 -10.63
CA GLY A 184 3.45 -22.22 -12.02
C GLY A 184 4.85 -22.55 -12.55
N ASP A 185 5.28 -21.79 -13.56
CA ASP A 185 6.13 -22.29 -14.63
C ASP A 185 7.55 -21.71 -14.85
N PRO A 186 8.28 -20.96 -14.00
CA PRO A 186 7.98 -20.37 -12.70
C PRO A 186 7.83 -18.86 -12.84
N HIS A 187 6.69 -18.38 -12.35
CA HIS A 187 6.39 -16.96 -12.25
C HIS A 187 6.75 -16.46 -10.86
N TYR A 188 7.26 -15.24 -10.79
CA TYR A 188 7.59 -14.57 -9.55
C TYR A 188 6.85 -13.25 -9.50
N SER A 189 6.09 -13.04 -8.44
CA SER A 189 5.60 -11.73 -8.02
C SER A 189 6.43 -11.29 -6.83
N THR A 190 7.21 -10.21 -6.98
CA THR A 190 8.07 -9.66 -5.93
C THR A 190 7.26 -9.06 -4.78
N PHE A 191 7.92 -8.70 -3.67
CA PHE A 191 7.28 -8.02 -2.54
C PHE A 191 6.60 -6.69 -2.89
N ASP A 192 7.10 -6.00 -3.93
CA ASP A 192 6.55 -4.75 -4.44
C ASP A 192 5.61 -4.95 -5.65
N GLY A 193 5.33 -6.21 -6.01
CA GLY A 193 4.33 -6.62 -6.99
C GLY A 193 4.83 -6.68 -8.44
N LYS A 194 6.14 -6.62 -8.69
CA LYS A 194 6.72 -6.76 -10.02
C LYS A 194 6.68 -8.23 -10.47
N LEU A 195 6.22 -8.46 -11.69
CA LEU A 195 6.15 -9.78 -12.30
C LEU A 195 7.44 -10.09 -13.09
N HIS A 196 7.93 -11.32 -12.99
CA HIS A 196 8.90 -11.89 -13.94
C HIS A 196 8.73 -13.40 -14.12
N HIS A 197 9.17 -13.90 -15.28
CA HIS A 197 9.00 -15.30 -15.72
C HIS A 197 10.37 -15.97 -15.91
N PHE A 198 11.21 -15.92 -14.88
CA PHE A 198 12.60 -16.39 -14.97
C PHE A 198 12.70 -17.93 -15.03
N GLN A 199 13.15 -18.48 -16.17
CA GLN A 199 13.15 -19.91 -16.49
C GLN A 199 14.46 -20.67 -16.15
N GLY A 200 15.07 -20.38 -15.00
CA GLY A 200 16.32 -21.01 -14.57
C GLY A 200 16.12 -22.39 -13.91
N SER A 201 16.98 -23.37 -14.19
CA SER A 201 16.90 -24.76 -13.67
C SER A 201 17.95 -25.13 -12.61
N CYS A 202 18.50 -24.11 -11.93
CA CYS A 202 19.49 -24.24 -10.87
C CYS A 202 18.92 -23.92 -9.47
N ASN A 203 19.81 -23.81 -8.48
CA ASN A 203 19.51 -23.18 -7.20
C ASN A 203 19.61 -21.66 -7.30
N TYR A 204 18.66 -20.94 -6.72
CA TYR A 204 18.62 -19.49 -6.71
C TYR A 204 18.32 -18.93 -5.33
N THR A 205 18.90 -17.78 -5.01
CA THR A 205 18.53 -17.02 -3.82
C THR A 205 17.27 -16.22 -4.10
N VAL A 206 16.17 -16.55 -3.42
CA VAL A 206 14.90 -15.82 -3.58
C VAL A 206 14.77 -14.68 -2.57
N VAL A 207 15.29 -14.87 -1.36
CA VAL A 207 15.34 -13.81 -0.33
C VAL A 207 16.64 -13.91 0.47
N THR A 208 17.32 -12.78 0.65
CA THR A 208 18.46 -12.57 1.54
C THR A 208 18.50 -11.11 1.98
N GLY A 209 19.39 -10.74 2.90
CA GLY A 209 19.71 -9.33 3.15
C GLY A 209 20.53 -8.72 2.02
N CYS A 210 20.29 -7.45 1.69
CA CYS A 210 21.17 -6.66 0.81
C CYS A 210 22.41 -6.16 1.57
N ASP A 211 23.59 -6.07 0.94
CA ASP A 211 24.80 -5.51 1.56
C ASP A 211 25.15 -6.12 2.95
N ASN A 212 25.76 -5.32 3.84
CA ASN A 212 26.02 -5.61 5.25
C ASN A 212 24.74 -5.60 6.13
N SER A 213 23.53 -5.68 5.55
CA SER A 213 22.33 -5.76 6.38
C SER A 213 22.35 -7.07 7.18
N SER A 214 22.23 -6.97 8.50
CA SER A 214 22.23 -8.12 9.39
C SER A 214 20.85 -8.79 9.40
N ILE A 215 20.44 -9.34 8.25
CA ILE A 215 19.28 -10.20 8.13
C ILE A 215 19.69 -11.60 8.57
N GLY A 216 18.99 -12.14 9.57
CA GLY A 216 19.33 -13.43 10.18
C GLY A 216 18.91 -14.66 9.37
N PHE A 217 18.37 -14.49 8.16
CA PHE A 217 17.84 -15.56 7.33
C PHE A 217 18.16 -15.40 5.84
N SER A 218 18.17 -16.52 5.13
CA SER A 218 18.12 -16.56 3.67
C SER A 218 17.21 -17.70 3.20
N VAL A 219 16.57 -17.50 2.05
CA VAL A 219 15.69 -18.46 1.41
C VAL A 219 16.22 -18.74 0.01
N THR A 220 16.43 -20.00 -0.30
CA THR A 220 16.80 -20.47 -1.63
C THR A 220 15.74 -21.40 -2.17
N THR A 221 15.60 -21.41 -3.49
CA THR A 221 14.78 -22.39 -4.21
C THR A 221 15.66 -23.18 -5.14
N ARG A 222 15.29 -24.44 -5.35
CA ARG A 222 15.82 -25.27 -6.43
C ARG A 222 14.74 -25.43 -7.48
N ASN A 223 15.08 -25.09 -8.70
CA ASN A 223 14.19 -25.25 -9.85
C ASN A 223 14.69 -26.42 -10.71
N LYS A 224 13.78 -27.07 -11.45
CA LYS A 224 14.14 -28.11 -12.43
C LYS A 224 13.25 -28.02 -13.67
N HIS A 225 13.74 -28.55 -14.78
CA HIS A 225 12.93 -28.67 -15.98
C HIS A 225 11.74 -29.63 -15.77
N ARG A 226 10.56 -29.25 -16.26
CA ARG A 226 9.34 -30.07 -16.22
C ARG A 226 8.79 -30.22 -17.63
N GLY A 227 8.86 -31.43 -18.18
CA GLY A 227 8.31 -31.75 -19.52
C GLY A 227 9.07 -31.14 -20.72
N SER A 228 9.66 -29.95 -20.58
CA SER A 228 10.38 -29.19 -21.60
C SER A 228 11.65 -28.53 -21.04
N GLN A 229 12.63 -28.25 -21.90
CA GLN A 229 13.81 -27.44 -21.56
C GLN A 229 13.46 -25.95 -21.38
N SER A 230 12.31 -25.52 -21.88
CA SER A 230 11.85 -24.14 -21.74
C SER A 230 10.91 -23.90 -20.56
N TRP A 231 10.64 -24.94 -19.78
CA TRP A 231 9.71 -24.89 -18.65
C TRP A 231 10.43 -25.37 -17.40
N THR A 232 10.50 -24.52 -16.37
CA THR A 232 11.06 -24.86 -15.07
C THR A 232 10.02 -24.75 -13.96
N ALA A 233 10.15 -25.54 -12.91
CA ALA A 233 9.27 -25.46 -11.74
C ALA A 233 10.06 -25.66 -10.46
N LEU A 234 9.49 -25.23 -9.34
CA LEU A 234 10.05 -25.51 -8.02
C LEU A 234 10.21 -27.03 -7.81
N ASN A 235 11.30 -27.41 -7.15
CA ASN A 235 11.55 -28.76 -6.68
C ASN A 235 11.72 -28.80 -5.16
N SER A 236 12.39 -27.79 -4.60
CA SER A 236 12.55 -27.66 -3.15
C SER A 236 12.80 -26.23 -2.73
N VAL A 237 12.52 -25.94 -1.47
CA VAL A 237 12.73 -24.66 -0.82
C VAL A 237 13.62 -24.89 0.40
N ALA A 238 14.62 -24.05 0.62
CA ALA A 238 15.45 -24.12 1.81
C ALA A 238 15.49 -22.78 2.55
N LEU A 239 15.34 -22.84 3.87
CA LEU A 239 15.50 -21.72 4.79
C LEU A 239 16.76 -21.95 5.62
N SER A 240 17.70 -21.01 5.55
CA SER A 240 18.83 -20.92 6.47
C SER A 240 18.56 -19.81 7.49
N LEU A 241 18.62 -20.12 8.79
CA LEU A 241 18.30 -19.19 9.89
C LEU A 241 19.11 -19.55 11.14
N GLU A 242 19.96 -18.66 11.65
CA GLU A 242 20.66 -18.84 12.95
C GLU A 242 21.33 -20.23 13.14
N GLY A 243 21.93 -20.81 12.09
CA GLY A 243 22.55 -22.15 12.13
C GLY A 243 21.58 -23.34 11.96
N LEU A 244 20.30 -23.05 11.75
CA LEU A 244 19.27 -24.00 11.36
C LEU A 244 19.12 -24.01 9.83
N HIS A 245 19.03 -25.20 9.25
CA HIS A 245 18.73 -25.41 7.84
C HIS A 245 17.46 -26.26 7.69
N ILE A 246 16.39 -25.66 7.20
CA ILE A 246 15.10 -26.34 6.95
C ILE A 246 14.93 -26.48 5.44
N ALA A 247 14.82 -27.71 4.94
CA ALA A 247 14.51 -27.99 3.54
C ALA A 247 13.10 -28.58 3.41
N LEU A 248 12.28 -27.94 2.58
CA LEU A 248 10.94 -28.37 2.17
C LEU A 248 11.06 -28.96 0.77
N ARG A 249 10.62 -30.22 0.60
CA ARG A 249 10.76 -30.96 -0.67
C ARG A 249 9.41 -31.46 -1.16
N GLU A 250 9.45 -32.10 -2.32
CA GLU A 250 8.29 -32.75 -2.94
C GLU A 250 7.52 -33.63 -1.96
N HIS A 251 6.20 -33.74 -2.19
CA HIS A 251 5.29 -34.49 -1.32
C HIS A 251 5.32 -34.04 0.15
N LYS A 252 5.65 -32.76 0.38
CA LYS A 252 5.64 -32.11 1.72
C LYS A 252 6.64 -32.73 2.70
N ALA A 253 7.70 -33.37 2.19
CA ALA A 253 8.78 -33.89 3.02
C ALA A 253 9.61 -32.74 3.61
N VAL A 254 9.90 -32.80 4.92
CA VAL A 254 10.64 -31.76 5.64
C VAL A 254 11.92 -32.35 6.24
N TYR A 255 13.04 -31.68 5.99
CA TYR A 255 14.33 -32.00 6.56
C TYR A 255 14.82 -30.85 7.43
N ILE A 256 15.29 -31.16 8.63
CA ILE A 256 15.91 -30.19 9.54
C ILE A 256 17.35 -30.63 9.76
N ASN A 257 18.31 -29.79 9.37
CA ASN A 257 19.74 -30.08 9.42
C ASN A 257 20.10 -31.44 8.78
N GLY A 258 19.44 -31.77 7.66
CA GLY A 258 19.64 -33.01 6.92
C GLY A 258 18.84 -34.23 7.42
N ALA A 259 18.19 -34.15 8.58
CA ALA A 259 17.35 -35.23 9.11
C ALA A 259 15.88 -35.06 8.71
N LEU A 260 15.27 -36.11 8.16
CA LEU A 260 13.83 -36.15 7.86
C LEU A 260 13.02 -36.08 9.17
N VAL A 261 11.99 -35.23 9.21
CA VAL A 261 11.14 -35.04 10.39
C VAL A 261 9.65 -35.21 10.10
N SER A 262 8.87 -35.54 11.13
CA SER A 262 7.41 -35.49 11.11
C SER A 262 6.89 -34.13 11.58
N LEU A 263 5.75 -33.69 11.04
CA LEU A 263 5.10 -32.43 11.41
C LEU A 263 3.93 -32.65 12.40
N PRO A 264 3.63 -31.69 13.30
CA PRO A 264 4.32 -30.40 13.47
C PRO A 264 5.69 -30.54 14.17
N ALA A 265 6.58 -29.59 13.91
CA ALA A 265 7.91 -29.53 14.51
C ALA A 265 8.26 -28.10 14.96
N SER A 266 9.03 -28.00 16.05
CA SER A 266 9.54 -26.73 16.58
C SER A 266 11.02 -26.88 16.94
N PRO A 267 11.94 -26.74 15.96
CA PRO A 267 13.35 -27.04 16.16
C PRO A 267 14.06 -26.10 17.14
N THR A 268 13.58 -24.87 17.27
CA THR A 268 14.11 -23.85 18.20
C THR A 268 12.98 -22.89 18.61
N PRO A 269 13.06 -22.24 19.78
CA PRO A 269 12.07 -21.23 20.17
C PRO A 269 11.87 -20.15 19.11
N GLY A 270 10.61 -19.90 18.76
CA GLY A 270 10.25 -18.95 17.72
C GLY A 270 10.34 -19.50 16.29
N VAL A 271 10.54 -20.82 16.09
CA VAL A 271 10.36 -21.47 14.78
C VAL A 271 9.34 -22.59 14.89
N THR A 272 8.30 -22.54 14.06
CA THR A 272 7.25 -23.55 13.99
C THR A 272 7.06 -24.03 12.56
N ILE A 273 6.94 -25.34 12.40
CA ILE A 273 6.69 -25.99 11.12
C ILE A 273 5.45 -26.87 11.26
N SER A 274 4.46 -26.68 10.40
CA SER A 274 3.19 -27.40 10.47
C SER A 274 2.55 -27.61 9.11
N LEU A 275 1.65 -28.57 9.01
CA LEU A 275 0.75 -28.68 7.85
C LEU A 275 -0.47 -27.80 8.09
N SER A 276 -0.84 -27.02 7.07
CA SER A 276 -2.13 -26.30 7.04
C SER A 276 -2.68 -26.38 5.62
N GLY A 277 -3.84 -27.02 5.46
CA GLY A 277 -4.40 -27.33 4.16
C GLY A 277 -3.41 -28.09 3.26
N SER A 278 -3.17 -27.54 2.07
CA SER A 278 -2.25 -28.11 1.08
C SER A 278 -0.79 -27.74 1.31
N TYR A 279 -0.45 -26.93 2.32
CA TYR A 279 0.87 -26.35 2.45
C TYR A 279 1.62 -26.85 3.70
N VAL A 280 2.95 -26.91 3.57
CA VAL A 280 3.86 -26.88 4.71
C VAL A 280 4.11 -25.42 5.05
N HIS A 281 3.75 -25.02 6.27
CA HIS A 281 3.98 -23.69 6.80
C HIS A 281 5.23 -23.70 7.68
N VAL A 282 6.12 -22.75 7.44
CA VAL A 282 7.22 -22.39 8.36
C VAL A 282 6.96 -20.98 8.84
N SER A 283 6.96 -20.76 10.16
CA SER A 283 6.88 -19.42 10.75
C SER A 283 8.05 -19.19 11.68
N THR A 284 8.56 -17.96 11.69
CA THR A 284 9.74 -17.55 12.45
C THR A 284 9.48 -16.28 13.27
N LYS A 285 10.16 -16.13 14.41
CA LYS A 285 10.15 -14.93 15.25
C LYS A 285 10.65 -13.67 14.54
N LEU A 286 11.38 -13.83 13.44
CA LEU A 286 11.87 -12.72 12.62
C LEU A 286 10.78 -12.17 11.71
N GLY A 287 9.55 -12.70 11.73
CA GLY A 287 8.48 -12.24 10.86
C GLY A 287 8.61 -12.70 9.40
N LEU A 288 9.42 -13.74 9.15
CA LEU A 288 9.41 -14.52 7.90
C LEU A 288 8.47 -15.72 8.06
N GLN A 289 7.62 -15.94 7.06
CA GLN A 289 6.80 -17.14 6.92
C GLN A 289 6.93 -17.71 5.50
N LEU A 290 7.00 -19.04 5.39
CA LEU A 290 7.01 -19.76 4.12
C LEU A 290 5.80 -20.68 4.06
N GLN A 291 5.15 -20.75 2.90
CA GLN A 291 4.13 -21.76 2.61
C GLN A 291 4.50 -22.44 1.30
N PHE A 292 4.86 -23.72 1.35
CA PHE A 292 5.19 -24.50 0.15
C PHE A 292 4.20 -25.66 0.00
N ASN A 293 3.61 -25.80 -1.19
CA ASN A 293 2.61 -26.85 -1.43
C ASN A 293 3.22 -28.26 -1.58
N GLY A 294 4.55 -28.35 -1.64
CA GLY A 294 5.25 -29.60 -1.90
C GLY A 294 5.36 -29.94 -3.38
N ASP A 295 5.13 -28.96 -4.26
CA ASP A 295 5.22 -29.10 -5.71
C ASP A 295 5.76 -27.81 -6.37
N HIS A 296 4.88 -26.91 -6.82
CA HIS A 296 5.22 -25.78 -7.72
C HIS A 296 4.87 -24.39 -7.16
N GLU A 297 4.35 -24.29 -5.93
CA GLU A 297 3.87 -23.01 -5.38
C GLU A 297 4.51 -22.72 -4.01
N LEU A 298 5.13 -21.54 -3.90
CA LEU A 298 5.77 -21.01 -2.71
C LEU A 298 5.27 -19.59 -2.44
N LEU A 299 4.74 -19.37 -1.24
CA LEU A 299 4.42 -18.06 -0.70
C LEU A 299 5.48 -17.68 0.33
N VAL A 300 6.17 -16.57 0.09
CA VAL A 300 7.14 -15.99 1.01
C VAL A 300 6.54 -14.72 1.59
N LYS A 301 6.24 -14.74 2.89
CA LYS A 301 5.63 -13.63 3.61
C LYS A 301 6.64 -13.01 4.56
N VAL A 302 6.82 -11.69 4.48
CA VAL A 302 7.80 -10.99 5.31
C VAL A 302 7.21 -9.73 5.95
N SER A 303 7.49 -9.55 7.25
CA SER A 303 7.12 -8.36 8.02
C SER A 303 7.77 -7.08 7.49
N GLU A 304 7.02 -5.98 7.53
CA GLU A 304 7.45 -4.61 7.22
C GLU A 304 8.72 -4.16 7.98
N LYS A 305 9.09 -4.85 9.06
CA LYS A 305 10.38 -4.64 9.76
C LYS A 305 11.61 -4.84 8.87
N HIS A 306 11.46 -5.59 7.78
CA HIS A 306 12.51 -5.86 6.80
C HIS A 306 12.41 -5.00 5.54
N LYS A 307 11.46 -4.05 5.49
CA LYS A 307 11.29 -3.15 4.34
C LYS A 307 12.60 -2.41 4.04
N GLY A 308 13.04 -2.48 2.79
CA GLY A 308 14.27 -1.87 2.26
C GLY A 308 15.57 -2.55 2.70
N LYS A 309 15.51 -3.80 3.20
CA LYS A 309 16.70 -4.55 3.64
C LYS A 309 16.89 -5.87 2.88
N LEU A 310 15.92 -6.27 2.07
CA LEU A 310 15.90 -7.59 1.43
C LEU A 310 16.30 -7.49 -0.04
N CYS A 311 16.90 -8.54 -0.55
CA CYS A 311 17.30 -8.73 -1.94
C CYS A 311 17.04 -10.19 -2.36
N GLY A 312 17.11 -10.47 -3.66
CA GLY A 312 16.90 -11.80 -4.24
C GLY A 312 15.83 -11.77 -5.33
N LEU A 313 15.44 -12.93 -5.85
CA LEU A 313 14.38 -13.02 -6.88
C LEU A 313 13.02 -12.45 -6.45
N CYS A 314 12.77 -12.29 -5.15
CA CYS A 314 11.58 -11.63 -4.60
C CYS A 314 11.67 -10.10 -4.53
N GLY A 315 12.73 -9.48 -5.06
CA GLY A 315 12.87 -8.03 -5.13
C GLY A 315 13.45 -7.38 -3.87
N THR A 316 13.34 -6.05 -3.78
CA THR A 316 14.03 -5.23 -2.77
C THR A 316 13.16 -4.87 -1.55
N TYR A 317 11.84 -5.04 -1.69
CA TYR A 317 10.85 -4.67 -0.69
C TYR A 317 10.99 -3.21 -0.23
N THR A 318 11.14 -2.26 -1.16
CA THR A 318 11.23 -0.83 -0.86
C THR A 318 9.89 -0.11 -1.01
N GLY A 319 8.90 -0.79 -1.59
CA GLY A 319 7.62 -0.22 -2.04
C GLY A 319 7.68 0.30 -3.48
N SER A 320 8.68 -0.12 -4.27
CA SER A 320 8.89 0.33 -5.64
C SER A 320 9.28 -0.84 -6.54
N GLN A 321 8.59 -0.99 -7.66
CA GLN A 321 8.93 -2.01 -8.67
C GLN A 321 10.16 -1.63 -9.52
N GLN A 322 10.65 -0.40 -9.41
CA GLN A 322 11.71 0.10 -10.30
C GLN A 322 13.07 -0.50 -9.97
N ASP A 323 13.29 -0.86 -8.71
CA ASP A 323 14.54 -1.38 -8.17
C ASP A 323 14.50 -2.89 -7.90
N ASP A 324 13.36 -3.56 -8.10
CA ASP A 324 13.20 -4.99 -7.81
C ASP A 324 14.13 -5.93 -8.61
N PHE A 325 14.62 -5.50 -9.78
CA PHE A 325 15.60 -6.26 -10.56
C PHE A 325 17.04 -5.88 -10.20
N MET A 326 17.31 -5.79 -8.89
CA MET A 326 18.64 -5.52 -8.36
C MET A 326 19.44 -6.83 -8.24
N ARG A 327 20.61 -6.85 -8.88
CA ARG A 327 21.55 -7.97 -8.79
C ARG A 327 22.33 -7.95 -7.46
N PRO A 328 23.07 -9.03 -7.10
CA PRO A 328 23.87 -9.06 -5.88
C PRO A 328 24.94 -7.97 -5.78
N ASP A 329 25.37 -7.38 -6.90
CA ASP A 329 26.33 -6.27 -6.95
C ASP A 329 25.69 -4.88 -6.73
N GLY A 330 24.38 -4.83 -6.46
CA GLY A 330 23.62 -3.61 -6.24
C GLY A 330 23.17 -2.90 -7.53
N VAL A 331 23.46 -3.47 -8.70
CA VAL A 331 23.06 -2.89 -9.99
C VAL A 331 21.64 -3.32 -10.36
N VAL A 332 20.79 -2.35 -10.68
CA VAL A 332 19.45 -2.59 -11.22
C VAL A 332 19.51 -2.78 -12.73
N VAL A 333 18.93 -3.87 -13.23
CA VAL A 333 18.93 -4.22 -14.66
C VAL A 333 17.51 -4.29 -15.23
N PRO A 334 17.32 -4.01 -16.54
CA PRO A 334 15.99 -4.03 -17.15
C PRO A 334 15.52 -5.44 -17.53
N ASP A 335 16.45 -6.37 -17.77
CA ASP A 335 16.15 -7.74 -18.20
C ASP A 335 16.06 -8.69 -17.00
N PHE A 336 14.91 -9.35 -16.85
CA PHE A 336 14.69 -10.30 -15.76
C PHE A 336 15.55 -11.57 -15.89
N ASN A 337 16.05 -11.91 -17.08
CA ASN A 337 16.96 -13.05 -17.25
C ASN A 337 18.37 -12.74 -16.75
N ASP A 338 18.89 -11.53 -17.02
CA ASP A 338 20.17 -11.06 -16.43
C ASP A 338 20.04 -10.99 -14.90
N PHE A 339 18.94 -10.38 -14.42
CA PHE A 339 18.61 -10.34 -13.00
C PHE A 339 18.56 -11.75 -12.39
N GLY A 340 17.76 -12.65 -12.95
CA GLY A 340 17.54 -13.98 -12.38
C GLY A 340 18.80 -14.85 -12.40
N ALA A 341 19.57 -14.80 -13.49
CA ALA A 341 20.84 -15.51 -13.62
C ALA A 341 21.86 -15.07 -12.56
N SER A 342 21.85 -13.78 -12.19
CA SER A 342 22.78 -13.22 -11.21
C SER A 342 22.59 -13.76 -9.79
N TRP A 343 21.41 -14.29 -9.47
CA TRP A 343 21.07 -14.83 -8.14
C TRP A 343 21.32 -16.34 -7.99
N MET A 344 22.00 -16.96 -8.96
CA MET A 344 22.35 -18.38 -8.93
C MET A 344 23.31 -18.71 -7.78
N VAL A 345 23.05 -19.83 -7.10
CA VAL A 345 23.91 -20.38 -6.06
C VAL A 345 24.55 -21.67 -6.55
N PRO A 346 25.89 -21.78 -6.58
CA PRO A 346 26.56 -23.04 -6.94
C PRO A 346 26.19 -24.18 -5.98
N ASP A 347 26.01 -25.37 -6.54
CA ASP A 347 25.71 -26.60 -5.79
C ASP A 347 26.50 -27.76 -6.39
N ASP A 348 27.60 -28.14 -5.73
CA ASP A 348 28.49 -29.20 -6.20
C ASP A 348 27.81 -30.59 -6.18
N GLU A 349 26.77 -30.77 -5.35
CA GLU A 349 25.98 -32.01 -5.28
C GLU A 349 24.87 -32.05 -6.34
N TRP A 350 24.57 -30.90 -6.96
CA TRP A 350 23.56 -30.77 -8.02
C TRP A 350 24.06 -29.86 -9.16
N PRO A 351 24.94 -30.36 -10.03
CA PRO A 351 25.31 -29.64 -11.24
C PRO A 351 24.06 -29.38 -12.11
N CYS A 352 23.89 -28.14 -12.54
CA CYS A 352 22.80 -27.70 -13.41
C CYS A 352 23.36 -27.01 -14.66
N ASP A 353 22.52 -26.88 -15.70
CA ASP A 353 22.83 -26.05 -16.86
C ASP A 353 22.31 -24.62 -16.59
N PRO A 354 23.20 -23.61 -16.53
CA PRO A 354 22.76 -22.23 -16.32
C PRO A 354 22.10 -21.60 -17.54
N ALA A 355 22.10 -22.28 -18.70
CA ALA A 355 21.48 -21.77 -19.91
C ALA A 355 19.96 -21.60 -19.74
N ILE A 356 19.47 -20.40 -20.02
CA ILE A 356 18.04 -20.08 -19.98
C ILE A 356 17.49 -20.26 -21.38
N SER A 357 16.45 -21.08 -21.51
CA SER A 357 15.72 -21.28 -22.77
C SER A 357 14.30 -20.75 -22.60
N PRO A 358 14.01 -19.49 -23.00
CA PRO A 358 12.64 -18.99 -22.95
C PRO A 358 11.68 -19.88 -23.76
N PRO A 359 10.41 -20.04 -23.34
CA PRO A 359 9.40 -20.68 -24.17
C PRO A 359 9.20 -19.90 -25.47
N ALA A 360 8.78 -20.62 -26.52
CA ALA A 360 8.48 -20.01 -27.79
C ALA A 360 7.29 -19.05 -27.66
N SER A 361 7.39 -17.88 -28.28
CA SER A 361 6.24 -16.97 -28.42
C SER A 361 5.13 -17.66 -29.21
N CYS A 362 3.91 -17.60 -28.71
CA CYS A 362 2.73 -18.07 -29.44
C CYS A 362 2.41 -17.18 -30.65
N SER A 363 1.69 -17.74 -31.63
CA SER A 363 1.14 -16.96 -32.74
C SER A 363 0.03 -16.01 -32.26
N PRO A 364 -0.27 -14.92 -32.99
CA PRO A 364 -1.34 -13.99 -32.60
C PRO A 364 -2.71 -14.66 -32.37
N THR A 365 -2.99 -15.75 -33.09
CA THR A 365 -4.25 -16.49 -32.95
C THR A 365 -4.29 -17.33 -31.66
N GLU A 366 -3.16 -17.94 -31.29
CA GLU A 366 -3.01 -18.67 -30.03
C GLU A 366 -3.05 -17.72 -28.84
N GLU A 367 -2.40 -16.56 -28.96
CA GLU A 367 -2.45 -15.51 -27.94
C GLU A 367 -3.89 -14.99 -27.73
N GLU A 368 -4.65 -14.76 -28.81
CA GLU A 368 -6.07 -14.36 -28.68
C GLU A 368 -6.93 -15.44 -28.01
N ALA A 369 -6.63 -16.72 -28.26
CA ALA A 369 -7.31 -17.84 -27.60
C ALA A 369 -6.96 -17.91 -26.10
N ALA A 370 -5.68 -17.75 -25.76
CA ALA A 370 -5.19 -17.68 -24.39
C ALA A 370 -5.84 -16.52 -23.62
N ASN A 371 -5.88 -15.31 -24.22
CA ASN A 371 -6.56 -14.15 -23.65
C ASN A 371 -8.03 -14.44 -23.29
N LYS A 372 -8.76 -15.14 -24.18
CA LYS A 372 -10.16 -15.51 -23.94
C LYS A 372 -10.29 -16.46 -22.75
N GLN A 373 -9.44 -17.47 -22.66
CA GLN A 373 -9.44 -18.44 -21.55
C GLN A 373 -9.09 -17.77 -20.22
N CYS A 374 -8.05 -16.96 -20.19
CA CYS A 374 -7.57 -16.27 -18.99
C CYS A 374 -8.47 -15.12 -18.54
N SER A 375 -9.38 -14.63 -19.39
CA SER A 375 -10.23 -13.49 -19.09
C SER A 375 -11.05 -13.65 -17.81
N ILE A 376 -11.34 -14.88 -17.38
CA ILE A 376 -12.06 -15.16 -16.13
C ILE A 376 -11.46 -14.47 -14.90
N LEU A 377 -10.13 -14.26 -14.86
CA LEU A 377 -9.43 -13.53 -13.80
C LEU A 377 -9.87 -12.06 -13.69
N THR A 378 -10.26 -11.45 -14.80
CA THR A 378 -10.56 -10.01 -14.91
C THR A 378 -12.06 -9.70 -15.05
N HIS A 379 -12.91 -10.73 -15.15
CA HIS A 379 -14.36 -10.53 -15.30
C HIS A 379 -14.98 -9.84 -14.06
N LEU A 380 -15.65 -8.71 -14.29
CA LEU A 380 -16.31 -7.89 -13.26
C LEU A 380 -17.54 -8.56 -12.63
N SER A 381 -17.96 -9.70 -13.13
CA SER A 381 -19.02 -10.55 -12.56
C SER A 381 -18.58 -12.00 -12.42
N GLY A 382 -17.25 -12.24 -12.45
CA GLY A 382 -16.65 -13.55 -12.31
C GLY A 382 -16.41 -13.94 -10.84
N PRO A 383 -15.96 -15.17 -10.58
CA PRO A 383 -15.69 -15.67 -9.23
C PRO A 383 -14.63 -14.86 -8.47
N PHE A 384 -13.76 -14.19 -9.22
CA PHE A 384 -12.61 -13.43 -8.72
C PHE A 384 -12.91 -11.95 -8.43
N GLN A 385 -14.09 -11.45 -8.81
CA GLN A 385 -14.48 -10.05 -8.64
C GLN A 385 -14.25 -9.50 -7.21
N PRO A 386 -14.58 -10.23 -6.12
CA PRO A 386 -14.37 -9.73 -4.76
C PRO A 386 -12.91 -9.37 -4.46
N CYS A 387 -11.96 -9.94 -5.21
CA CYS A 387 -10.54 -9.72 -5.00
C CYS A 387 -10.00 -8.45 -5.65
N HIS A 388 -10.62 -7.98 -6.74
CA HIS A 388 -10.02 -6.99 -7.65
C HIS A 388 -9.64 -5.68 -6.97
N ALA A 389 -10.35 -5.30 -5.90
CA ALA A 389 -10.07 -4.09 -5.14
C ALA A 389 -8.83 -4.20 -4.23
N VAL A 390 -8.47 -5.41 -3.81
CA VAL A 390 -7.36 -5.68 -2.89
C VAL A 390 -6.13 -6.20 -3.63
N LEU A 391 -6.33 -7.03 -4.65
CA LEU A 391 -5.28 -7.60 -5.49
C LEU A 391 -5.68 -7.48 -6.97
N PRO A 392 -5.15 -6.50 -7.71
CA PRO A 392 -5.41 -6.36 -9.14
C PRO A 392 -5.01 -7.62 -9.92
N PRO A 393 -5.87 -8.13 -10.83
CA PRO A 393 -5.64 -9.41 -11.51
C PRO A 393 -4.62 -9.38 -12.66
N GLN A 394 -4.14 -8.21 -13.08
CA GLN A 394 -3.36 -8.03 -14.31
C GLN A 394 -2.12 -8.95 -14.40
N THR A 395 -1.29 -9.03 -13.36
CA THR A 395 -0.06 -9.83 -13.41
C THR A 395 -0.34 -11.34 -13.47
N TYR A 396 -1.42 -11.80 -12.84
CA TYR A 396 -1.86 -13.20 -12.92
C TYR A 396 -2.50 -13.49 -14.27
N PHE A 397 -3.20 -12.53 -14.86
CA PHE A 397 -3.71 -12.63 -16.23
C PHE A 397 -2.58 -12.75 -17.25
N GLU A 398 -1.53 -11.92 -17.14
CA GLU A 398 -0.34 -11.97 -18.00
C GLU A 398 0.38 -13.32 -17.88
N SER A 399 0.54 -13.81 -16.65
CA SER A 399 1.06 -15.16 -16.35
C SER A 399 0.24 -16.26 -17.02
N CYS A 400 -1.08 -16.24 -16.85
CA CYS A 400 -1.97 -17.21 -17.47
C CYS A 400 -1.85 -17.22 -19.00
N VAL A 401 -1.79 -16.05 -19.64
CA VAL A 401 -1.63 -15.97 -21.11
C VAL A 401 -0.29 -16.55 -21.54
N TYR A 402 0.79 -16.22 -20.82
CA TYR A 402 2.12 -16.77 -21.06
C TYR A 402 2.12 -18.30 -21.04
N ASP A 403 1.50 -18.88 -20.01
CA ASP A 403 1.42 -20.31 -19.80
C ASP A 403 0.53 -21.03 -20.80
N GLN A 404 -0.64 -20.48 -21.11
CA GLN A 404 -1.51 -21.04 -22.17
C GLN A 404 -0.82 -21.02 -23.53
N CYS A 405 0.00 -19.99 -23.80
CA CYS A 405 0.83 -19.92 -25.00
C CYS A 405 1.94 -20.96 -25.01
N ALA A 406 2.64 -21.15 -23.90
CA ALA A 406 3.73 -22.13 -23.79
C ALA A 406 3.26 -23.59 -23.84
N THR A 407 2.05 -23.85 -23.34
CA THR A 407 1.50 -25.22 -23.17
C THR A 407 0.48 -25.61 -24.23
N GLY A 408 0.14 -24.72 -25.16
CA GLY A 408 -0.84 -24.99 -26.22
C GLY A 408 -2.28 -25.10 -25.68
N GLY A 409 -2.62 -24.31 -24.67
CA GLY A 409 -3.98 -24.26 -24.11
C GLY A 409 -4.27 -25.33 -23.04
N SER A 410 -3.27 -25.70 -22.23
CA SER A 410 -3.43 -26.76 -21.22
C SER A 410 -4.45 -26.36 -20.14
N THR A 411 -5.47 -27.20 -19.96
CA THR A 411 -6.46 -27.04 -18.88
C THR A 411 -5.82 -27.17 -17.49
N GLU A 412 -4.85 -28.07 -17.32
CA GLU A 412 -4.13 -28.23 -16.06
C GLU A 412 -3.41 -26.93 -15.69
N GLN A 413 -2.71 -26.32 -16.65
CA GLN A 413 -1.97 -25.10 -16.40
C GLN A 413 -2.90 -23.92 -16.13
N LEU A 414 -4.01 -23.82 -16.88
CA LEU A 414 -5.05 -22.82 -16.61
C LEU A 414 -5.53 -22.93 -15.16
N CYS A 415 -5.79 -24.15 -14.66
CA CYS A 415 -6.23 -24.34 -13.29
C CYS A 415 -5.16 -24.01 -12.24
N ASN A 416 -3.89 -24.23 -12.54
CA ASN A 416 -2.79 -23.79 -11.69
C ASN A 416 -2.74 -22.25 -11.61
N ASP A 417 -2.92 -21.55 -12.73
CA ASP A 417 -2.92 -20.08 -12.77
C ASP A 417 -4.10 -19.47 -12.01
N LEU A 418 -5.31 -20.02 -12.22
CA LEU A 418 -6.50 -19.59 -11.48
C LEU A 418 -6.36 -19.90 -9.98
N GLY A 419 -5.80 -21.06 -9.65
CA GLY A 419 -5.50 -21.45 -8.27
C GLY A 419 -4.52 -20.51 -7.60
N ALA A 420 -3.44 -20.12 -8.28
CA ALA A 420 -2.45 -19.18 -7.76
C ALA A 420 -3.07 -17.82 -7.42
N TYR A 421 -3.93 -17.29 -8.29
CA TYR A 421 -4.64 -16.04 -8.00
C TYR A 421 -5.62 -16.20 -6.82
N ALA A 422 -6.32 -17.34 -6.74
CA ALA A 422 -7.19 -17.64 -5.61
C ALA A 422 -6.42 -17.71 -4.28
N THR A 423 -5.25 -18.37 -4.26
CA THR A 423 -4.36 -18.44 -3.10
C THR A 423 -3.92 -17.05 -2.67
N ALA A 424 -3.40 -16.24 -3.59
CA ALA A 424 -2.94 -14.88 -3.29
C ALA A 424 -4.09 -13.98 -2.80
N CYS A 425 -5.30 -14.18 -3.33
CA CYS A 425 -6.50 -13.49 -2.88
C CYS A 425 -6.88 -13.83 -1.43
N ALA A 426 -6.81 -15.11 -1.08
CA ALA A 426 -7.06 -15.57 0.29
C ALA A 426 -6.01 -15.00 1.26
N GLU A 427 -4.75 -14.92 0.84
CA GLU A 427 -3.67 -14.28 1.62
C GLU A 427 -3.87 -12.76 1.81
N ALA A 428 -4.55 -12.11 0.87
CA ALA A 428 -4.99 -10.73 0.98
C ALA A 428 -6.24 -10.55 1.87
N GLY A 429 -6.76 -11.64 2.46
CA GLY A 429 -7.89 -11.64 3.39
C GLY A 429 -9.27 -11.71 2.74
N VAL A 430 -9.35 -12.02 1.45
CA VAL A 430 -10.61 -12.12 0.71
C VAL A 430 -11.01 -13.60 0.55
N ALA A 431 -12.19 -13.95 1.06
CA ALA A 431 -12.74 -15.30 0.88
C ALA A 431 -13.55 -15.39 -0.42
N LEU A 432 -13.03 -16.12 -1.40
CA LEU A 432 -13.68 -16.33 -2.70
C LEU A 432 -14.74 -17.43 -2.71
N GLY A 433 -14.85 -18.22 -1.64
CA GLY A 433 -15.71 -19.41 -1.62
C GLY A 433 -15.21 -20.49 -2.58
N ASP A 434 -16.13 -21.18 -3.25
CA ASP A 434 -15.82 -22.15 -4.30
C ASP A 434 -15.62 -21.43 -5.64
N TRP A 435 -14.44 -20.85 -5.83
CA TRP A 435 -14.09 -20.10 -7.05
C TRP A 435 -14.03 -21.01 -8.29
N SER A 436 -13.80 -22.31 -8.12
CA SER A 436 -13.79 -23.32 -9.19
C SER A 436 -15.19 -23.58 -9.73
N ALA A 437 -16.24 -23.41 -8.92
CA ALA A 437 -17.60 -23.66 -9.37
C ALA A 437 -17.95 -22.85 -10.63
N GLY A 438 -18.22 -23.56 -11.74
CA GLY A 438 -18.55 -22.95 -13.03
C GLY A 438 -17.34 -22.56 -13.88
N THR A 439 -16.14 -22.95 -13.46
CA THR A 439 -14.94 -22.92 -14.31
C THR A 439 -14.69 -24.30 -14.94
N VAL A 440 -13.64 -24.41 -15.76
CA VAL A 440 -13.19 -25.72 -16.29
C VAL A 440 -12.37 -26.52 -15.25
N CYS A 441 -12.01 -25.84 -14.16
CA CYS A 441 -11.49 -26.35 -12.91
C CYS A 441 -12.68 -26.56 -11.95
#